data_AF-A0ABF7Q984-F1
#
_entry.id   AF-A0ABF7Q984-F1
#
_cell.length_a   1.000
_cell.length_b   1.000
_cell.length_c   1.000
_cell.angle_alpha   90.00
_cell.angle_beta   90.00
_cell.angle_gamma   90.00
#
_symmetry.space_group_name_H-M   'P 1'
#
loop_
_entity.id
_entity.type
_entity.pdbx_description
1 polymer ?
#
loop_
_entity_poly.entity_id
_entity_poly.type
_entity_poly.pdbx_seq_one_letter_code
_entity_poly.pdbx_strand_id
1 'polypeptide(L)' 'MKIQIKAMCEANGSLLAATSYDDTNDDARTNAVIALLEQVLARAESTDEQRLFTLDIEALSPEAPRSSST' A
#
# COMPACT_ATOMS: atom_id res chain seq x y z
N MET A 1 2.40 20.07 -2.27
CA MET A 1 3.25 18.85 -2.28
C MET A 1 2.28 17.68 -2.30
N LYS A 2 2.25 16.88 -3.39
CA LYS A 2 1.43 15.65 -3.41
C LYS A 2 2.29 14.54 -2.82
N ILE A 3 1.90 14.04 -1.66
CA ILE A 3 2.58 12.94 -0.99
C ILE A 3 1.83 11.69 -1.43
N GLN A 4 2.51 10.81 -2.15
CA GLN A 4 1.97 9.48 -2.40
C GLN A 4 2.45 8.56 -1.30
N ILE A 5 1.54 7.78 -0.74
CA ILE A 5 1.87 6.74 0.22
C ILE A 5 1.79 5.40 -0.48
N LYS A 6 2.81 4.56 -0.26
CA LYS A 6 2.78 3.15 -0.61
C LYS A 6 2.65 2.33 0.66
N ALA A 7 1.71 1.39 0.64
CA ALA A 7 1.47 0.44 1.73
C ALA A 7 1.63 -0.99 1.20
N MET A 8 2.41 -1.81 1.89
CA MET A 8 2.69 -3.19 1.52
C MET A 8 2.43 -4.12 2.70
N CYS A 9 1.87 -5.30 2.41
CA CYS A 9 1.68 -6.37 3.36
C CYS A 9 2.50 -7.58 2.94
N GLU A 10 3.39 -8.05 3.80
CA GLU A 10 4.24 -9.22 3.57
C GLU A 10 4.00 -10.29 4.63
N ALA A 11 4.12 -11.57 4.24
CA ALA A 11 4.18 -12.69 5.16
C ALA A 11 5.26 -13.68 4.70
N ASN A 12 6.09 -14.14 5.64
CA ASN A 12 7.18 -15.09 5.37
C ASN A 12 8.09 -14.66 4.20
N GLY A 13 8.36 -13.35 4.07
CA GLY A 13 9.17 -12.78 2.99
C GLY A 13 8.49 -12.77 1.60
N SER A 14 7.18 -13.03 1.53
CA SER A 14 6.39 -12.95 0.30
C SER A 14 5.39 -11.80 0.35
N LEU A 15 5.35 -11.01 -0.73
CA LEU A 15 4.36 -9.94 -0.87
C LEU A 15 2.95 -10.51 -1.01
N LEU A 16 2.08 -10.12 -0.08
CA LEU A 16 0.68 -10.52 -0.07
C LEU A 16 -0.21 -9.53 -0.79
N ALA A 17 -0.04 -8.26 -0.49
CA ALA A 17 -0.83 -7.18 -1.05
C ALA A 17 -0.04 -5.88 -1.04
N ALA A 18 -0.36 -4.98 -1.97
CA ALA A 18 0.22 -3.65 -2.00
C ALA A 18 -0.80 -2.65 -2.54
N THR A 19 -0.73 -1.41 -2.06
CA THR A 19 -1.56 -0.31 -2.52
C THR A 19 -0.76 0.99 -2.53
N SER A 20 -1.22 1.96 -3.31
CA SER A 20 -0.68 3.32 -3.33
C SER A 20 -1.79 4.34 -3.40
N TYR A 21 -1.69 5.42 -2.63
CA TYR A 21 -2.73 6.45 -2.58
C TYR A 21 -2.15 7.85 -2.38
N ASP A 22 -2.93 8.86 -2.75
CA ASP A 22 -2.61 10.26 -2.46
C ASP A 22 -3.00 10.56 -1.00
N ASP A 23 -2.05 10.96 -0.18
CA ASP A 23 -2.26 11.23 1.25
C ASP A 23 -2.99 12.56 1.51
N THR A 24 -3.17 13.37 0.47
CA THR A 24 -3.95 14.62 0.56
C THR A 24 -5.45 14.41 0.38
N ASN A 25 -5.88 13.19 0.05
CA ASN A 25 -7.28 12.83 -0.14
C ASN A 25 -7.69 11.71 0.83
N ASP A 26 -8.50 12.07 1.83
CA ASP A 26 -8.95 11.17 2.90
C ASP A 26 -9.76 9.97 2.38
N ASP A 27 -10.57 10.16 1.33
CA ASP A 27 -11.34 9.09 0.70
C ASP A 27 -10.43 8.14 -0.08
N ALA A 28 -9.45 8.68 -0.80
CA ALA A 28 -8.45 7.87 -1.51
C ALA A 28 -7.62 7.03 -0.54
N ARG A 29 -7.22 7.62 0.60
CA ARG A 29 -6.52 6.91 1.68
C ARG A 29 -7.38 5.79 2.26
N THR A 30 -8.62 6.09 2.64
CA THR A 30 -9.52 5.12 3.26
C THR A 30 -9.82 3.94 2.32
N ASN A 31 -10.14 4.22 1.06
CA ASN A 31 -10.42 3.19 0.06
C ASN A 31 -9.21 2.30 -0.23
N ALA A 32 -8.01 2.90 -0.27
CA ALA A 32 -6.79 2.13 -0.51
C ALA A 32 -6.44 1.20 0.64
N VAL A 33 -6.62 1.63 1.89
CA VAL A 33 -6.43 0.79 3.09
C VAL A 33 -7.46 -0.34 3.13
N ILE A 34 -8.74 -0.05 2.85
CA ILE A 34 -9.78 -1.08 2.76
C ILE A 34 -9.43 -2.12 1.70
N ALA A 35 -9.06 -1.69 0.49
CA ALA A 35 -8.66 -2.60 -0.59
C ALA A 35 -7.43 -3.45 -0.22
N LEU A 36 -6.46 -2.89 0.52
CA LEU A 36 -5.32 -3.65 1.03
C LEU A 36 -5.77 -4.74 2.00
N LEU A 37 -6.65 -4.40 2.96
CA LEU A 37 -7.17 -5.36 3.94
C LEU A 37 -7.99 -6.46 3.27
N GLU A 38 -8.83 -6.12 2.29
CA GLU A 38 -9.60 -7.10 1.52
C GLU A 38 -8.69 -8.08 0.77
N GLN A 39 -7.61 -7.61 0.15
CA GLN A 39 -6.63 -8.47 -0.52
C GLN A 39 -5.91 -9.41 0.47
N VAL A 40 -5.58 -8.91 1.66
CA VAL A 40 -4.96 -9.73 2.72
C VAL A 40 -5.92 -10.79 3.24
N LEU A 41 -7.17 -10.43 3.50
CA LEU A 41 -8.21 -11.34 3.97
C LEU A 41 -8.59 -12.38 2.92
N ALA A 42 -8.64 -12.01 1.64
CA ALA A 42 -8.90 -12.95 0.54
C ALA A 42 -7.81 -14.03 0.42
N ARG A 43 -6.57 -13.75 0.85
CA ARG A 43 -5.48 -14.73 0.90
C ARG A 43 -5.47 -15.57 2.18
N ALA A 44 -6.32 -15.28 3.15
CA ALA A 44 -6.52 -16.10 4.34
C ALA A 44 -7.59 -17.18 4.07
N GLU A 45 -7.30 -18.12 3.17
CA GLU A 45 -8.30 -19.12 2.72
C GLU A 45 -8.75 -20.12 3.79
N SER A 46 -7.97 -20.32 4.85
CA SER A 46 -8.35 -21.08 6.04
C SER A 46 -7.18 -21.05 7.00
N THR A 47 -7.45 -20.89 8.30
CA THR A 47 -6.76 -21.50 9.46
C THR A 47 -7.00 -20.64 10.69
N ASP A 48 -7.29 -21.28 11.82
CA ASP A 48 -7.29 -20.74 13.20
C ASP A 48 -5.93 -20.17 13.66
N GLU A 49 -5.05 -19.82 12.72
CA GLU A 49 -3.72 -19.29 12.94
C GLU A 49 -3.75 -17.76 12.90
N GLN A 50 -3.33 -17.14 13.99
CA GLN A 50 -2.97 -15.73 13.98
C GLN A 50 -1.83 -15.52 13.00
N ARG A 51 -2.10 -14.80 11.90
CA ARG A 51 -1.07 -14.35 10.97
C ARG A 51 -0.65 -12.94 11.34
N LEU A 52 0.64 -12.78 11.60
CA LEU A 52 1.24 -11.46 11.77
C LEU A 52 1.48 -10.88 10.37
N PHE A 53 0.88 -9.73 10.11
CA PHE A 53 1.11 -8.95 8.91
C PHE A 53 1.85 -7.67 9.29
N THR A 54 2.90 -7.33 8.55
CA THR A 54 3.61 -6.05 8.72
C THR A 54 3.13 -5.09 7.64
N LEU A 55 2.78 -3.87 8.05
CA LEU A 55 2.37 -2.79 7.16
C LEU A 55 3.50 -1.76 7.08
N ASP A 56 4.20 -1.74 5.96
CA ASP A 56 5.21 -0.72 5.68
C ASP A 56 4.58 0.44 4.92
N ILE A 57 4.74 1.66 5.46
CA ILE A 57 4.18 2.90 4.92
C ILE A 57 5.34 3.80 4.48
N GLU A 58 5.47 4.01 3.18
CA GLU A 58 6.50 4.87 2.60
C GLU A 58 5.89 6.12 1.96
N ALA A 59 6.43 7.29 2.30
CA ALA A 59 6.11 8.54 1.63
C ALA A 59 6.99 8.71 0.38
N LEU A 60 6.37 8.70 -0.79
CA LEU A 60 7.01 8.94 -2.07
C LEU A 60 7.05 10.44 -2.37
N SER A 61 8.25 10.95 -2.67
CA SER A 61 8.39 12.30 -3.20
C SER A 61 7.92 12.35 -4.66
N PRO A 62 7.24 13.43 -5.08
CA PRO A 62 6.87 13.61 -6.48
C PRO A 62 8.13 13.62 -7.36
N GLU A 63 8.20 12.75 -8.37
CA GLU A 63 9.31 12.71 -9.32
C GLU A 63 9.46 14.10 -9.95
N ALA A 64 10.66 14.69 -9.85
CA ALA A 64 10.93 15.99 -10.46
C ALA A 64 10.67 15.89 -11.97
N PRO A 65 10.04 16.90 -12.60
CA PRO A 65 9.75 16.85 -14.02
C PRO A 65 11.05 16.63 -14.80
N ARG A 66 11.11 15.54 -15.57
CA ARG A 66 12.26 15.26 -16.44
C ARG A 66 12.32 16.39 -17.48
N SER A 67 13.26 17.31 -17.28
CA SER A 67 13.60 18.33 -18.28
C SER A 67 13.99 17.62 -19.57
N SER A 68 13.06 17.61 -20.52
CA SER A 68 13.33 17.19 -21.89
C SER A 68 14.14 18.33 -22.52
N SER A 69 15.46 18.19 -22.51
CA SER A 69 16.35 19.13 -23.20
C SER A 69 16.18 18.89 -24.71
N THR A 70 15.72 19.91 -25.43
CA THR A 70 15.75 19.95 -26.90
C THR A 70 16.74 21.01 -27.31
#